data_AF-A0A923CN19-F1
#
_entry.id   AF-A0A923CN19-F1
#
_cell.length_a   1.000
_cell.length_b   1.000
_cell.length_c   1.000
_cell.angle_alpha   90.00
_cell.angle_beta   90.00
_cell.angle_gamma   90.00
#
_symmetry.space_group_name_H-M   'P 1'
#
loop_
_entity.id
_entity.type
_entity.pdbx_description
1 polymer ?
#
loop_
_entity_poly.entity_id
_entity_poly.type
_entity_poly.pdbx_seq_one_letter_code
_entity_poly.pdbx_strand_id
1 'polypeptide(L)'
;MTRAARIGGGAVAALLGIGALAYAVLVATAATPAAHVQRYLDALARDDLVTAATLAGLEPPTAMPLGDEGAPSIRRVISSTDSPDGTVAVTAEYGSDTDAVQVTFTLEPAPPTLGVIPAWAFVEPPVATLEVAADRHDVVAVTTRSFVADAAGLPVTVSVFVPSRVGVRLDEPLLVAEPRTLRVGAEVSDSVITLAVEPSERLQRAVQAEVERLLTECAEQAVLQPTGCPFGVTISDRVVGEPEWRLDTLDTVTIEPAERPGAWKLRAEGSVQLVVDVQKLFDGTVSTRDELMGFVVRGEVTITDRQPEIRLSSAGG
;
A
#
# COMPACT_ATOMS: atom_id res chain seq x y z
N MET A 1 -12.50 -79.59 21.92
CA MET A 1 -11.83 -78.28 21.93
C MET A 1 -12.63 -77.31 21.05
N THR A 2 -13.55 -76.48 21.57
CA THR A 2 -14.24 -75.40 20.80
C THR A 2 -15.29 -74.63 21.64
N ARG A 3 -14.88 -73.99 22.76
CA ARG A 3 -15.72 -72.97 23.42
C ARG A 3 -14.98 -71.70 23.85
N ALA A 4 -13.65 -71.69 23.87
CA ALA A 4 -12.87 -70.53 24.29
C ALA A 4 -12.73 -69.43 23.22
N ALA A 5 -12.90 -69.73 21.93
CA ALA A 5 -12.68 -68.77 20.84
C ALA A 5 -13.83 -67.76 20.63
N ARG A 6 -15.04 -68.01 21.15
CA ARG A 6 -16.20 -67.11 20.95
C ARG A 6 -16.26 -65.96 21.95
N ILE A 7 -15.65 -66.11 23.13
CA ILE A 7 -15.69 -65.08 24.19
C ILE A 7 -14.68 -63.95 23.88
N GLY A 8 -13.51 -64.28 23.31
CA GLY A 8 -12.54 -63.28 22.87
C GLY A 8 -13.03 -62.44 21.68
N GLY A 9 -13.71 -63.05 20.70
CA GLY A 9 -14.27 -62.33 19.55
C GLY A 9 -15.42 -61.39 19.90
N GLY A 10 -16.29 -61.77 20.85
CA GLY A 10 -17.39 -60.94 21.31
C GLY A 10 -16.93 -59.73 22.13
N ALA A 11 -15.92 -59.89 22.99
CA ALA A 11 -15.35 -58.79 23.76
C ALA A 11 -14.61 -57.78 22.86
N VAL A 12 -13.85 -58.26 21.87
CA VAL A 12 -13.17 -57.39 20.89
C VAL A 12 -14.19 -56.68 19.99
N ALA A 13 -15.23 -57.37 19.51
CA ALA A 13 -16.29 -56.74 18.73
C ALA A 13 -17.09 -55.70 19.54
N ALA A 14 -17.34 -55.95 20.82
CA ALA A 14 -18.00 -54.98 21.71
C ALA A 14 -17.12 -53.76 21.99
N LEU A 15 -15.81 -53.94 22.22
CA LEU A 15 -14.86 -52.84 22.40
C LEU A 15 -14.69 -52.00 21.12
N LEU A 16 -14.64 -52.65 19.95
CA LEU A 16 -14.61 -51.96 18.66
C LEU A 16 -15.94 -51.22 18.39
N GLY A 17 -17.08 -51.80 18.74
CA GLY A 17 -18.39 -51.17 18.62
C GLY A 17 -18.54 -49.94 19.52
N ILE A 18 -18.09 -50.03 20.79
CA ILE A 18 -18.08 -48.89 21.73
C ILE A 18 -17.11 -47.81 21.24
N GLY A 19 -15.93 -48.18 20.75
CA GLY A 19 -14.97 -47.25 20.16
C GLY A 19 -15.51 -46.54 18.93
N ALA A 20 -16.19 -47.26 18.03
CA ALA A 20 -16.84 -46.69 16.85
C ALA A 20 -17.99 -45.74 17.22
N LEU A 21 -18.79 -46.07 18.24
CA LEU A 21 -19.87 -45.22 18.71
C LEU A 21 -19.34 -43.95 19.38
N ALA A 22 -18.33 -44.08 20.24
CA ALA A 22 -17.67 -42.93 20.87
C ALA A 22 -17.03 -42.01 19.83
N TYR A 23 -16.40 -42.59 18.80
CA TYR A 23 -15.85 -41.84 17.66
C TYR A 23 -16.94 -41.13 16.85
N ALA A 24 -18.06 -41.81 16.56
CA ALA A 24 -19.19 -41.22 15.85
C ALA A 24 -19.82 -40.05 16.62
N VAL A 25 -19.97 -40.18 17.95
CA VAL A 25 -20.46 -39.09 18.81
C VAL A 25 -19.46 -37.92 18.79
N LEU A 26 -18.17 -38.18 18.90
CA LEU A 26 -17.13 -37.15 18.85
C LEU A 26 -17.17 -36.39 17.51
N VAL A 27 -17.24 -37.11 16.39
CA VAL A 27 -17.34 -36.52 15.04
C VAL A 27 -18.62 -35.69 14.90
N ALA A 28 -19.77 -36.18 15.37
CA ALA A 28 -21.03 -35.44 15.32
C ALA A 28 -20.96 -34.14 16.15
N THR A 29 -20.29 -34.14 17.31
CA THR A 29 -20.09 -32.92 18.10
C THR A 29 -19.10 -31.94 17.49
N ALA A 30 -18.17 -32.41 16.65
CA ALA A 30 -17.19 -31.59 15.94
C ALA A 30 -17.69 -31.07 14.58
N ALA A 31 -18.80 -31.63 14.07
CA ALA A 31 -19.42 -31.31 12.79
C ALA A 31 -20.58 -30.30 12.92
N THR A 32 -20.42 -29.31 13.81
CA THR A 32 -21.41 -28.24 14.03
C THR A 32 -21.08 -26.99 13.20
N PRO A 33 -22.07 -26.10 12.95
CA PRO A 33 -21.82 -24.80 12.30
C PRO A 33 -20.77 -23.97 13.04
N ALA A 34 -20.87 -23.92 14.37
CA ALA A 34 -19.91 -23.23 15.22
C ALA A 34 -18.49 -23.80 15.08
N ALA A 35 -18.34 -25.12 15.00
CA ALA A 35 -17.04 -25.75 14.76
C ALA A 35 -16.49 -25.45 13.37
N HIS A 36 -17.34 -25.30 12.34
CA HIS A 36 -16.93 -24.85 11.00
C HIS A 36 -16.35 -23.43 11.03
N VAL A 37 -17.06 -22.50 11.66
CA VAL A 37 -16.57 -21.12 11.84
C VAL A 37 -15.29 -21.10 12.66
N GLN A 38 -15.20 -21.84 13.75
CA GLN A 38 -13.98 -21.90 14.56
C GLN A 38 -12.77 -22.40 13.76
N ARG A 39 -12.93 -23.45 12.94
CA ARG A 39 -11.85 -23.94 12.05
C ARG A 39 -11.42 -22.90 11.04
N TYR A 40 -12.38 -22.14 10.49
CA TYR A 40 -12.09 -21.04 9.58
C TYR A 40 -11.27 -19.94 10.27
N LEU A 41 -11.68 -19.49 11.46
CA LEU A 41 -10.93 -18.50 12.23
C LEU A 41 -9.54 -19.00 12.65
N ASP A 42 -9.40 -20.27 13.01
CA ASP A 42 -8.10 -20.88 13.32
C ASP A 42 -7.20 -21.01 12.06
N ALA A 43 -7.77 -21.15 10.86
CA ALA A 43 -7.02 -21.10 9.61
C ALA A 43 -6.50 -19.69 9.33
N LEU A 44 -7.34 -18.66 9.48
CA LEU A 44 -6.93 -17.26 9.36
C LEU A 44 -5.83 -16.88 10.35
N ALA A 45 -5.99 -17.25 11.62
CA ALA A 45 -5.03 -16.95 12.68
C ALA A 45 -3.64 -17.59 12.46
N ARG A 46 -3.57 -18.66 11.65
CA ARG A 46 -2.32 -19.35 11.28
C ARG A 46 -1.79 -18.94 9.91
N ASP A 47 -2.43 -17.97 9.26
CA ASP A 47 -2.17 -17.55 7.88
C ASP A 47 -2.27 -18.72 6.87
N ASP A 48 -3.10 -19.71 7.17
CA ASP A 48 -3.37 -20.85 6.28
C ASP A 48 -4.49 -20.51 5.30
N LEU A 49 -4.15 -19.64 4.33
CA LEU A 49 -5.12 -19.06 3.39
C LEU A 49 -5.76 -20.11 2.47
N VAL A 50 -5.06 -21.21 2.18
CA VAL A 50 -5.60 -22.30 1.36
C VAL A 50 -6.72 -23.02 2.10
N THR A 51 -6.49 -23.36 3.38
CA THR A 51 -7.53 -23.96 4.22
C THR A 51 -8.68 -22.98 4.46
N ALA A 52 -8.38 -21.70 4.71
CA ALA A 52 -9.40 -20.68 4.87
C ALA A 52 -10.28 -20.53 3.61
N ALA A 53 -9.68 -20.45 2.42
CA ALA A 53 -10.39 -20.39 1.14
C ALA A 53 -11.30 -21.61 0.94
N THR A 54 -10.80 -22.80 1.27
CA THR A 54 -11.56 -24.05 1.13
C THR A 54 -12.77 -24.06 2.06
N LEU A 55 -12.60 -23.64 3.33
CA LEU A 55 -13.69 -23.55 4.30
C LEU A 55 -14.69 -22.44 3.97
N ALA A 56 -14.22 -21.36 3.35
CA ALA A 56 -15.01 -20.25 2.83
C ALA A 56 -15.83 -20.62 1.58
N GLY A 57 -15.59 -21.79 0.97
CA GLY A 57 -16.27 -22.23 -0.24
C GLY A 57 -15.76 -21.54 -1.52
N LEU A 58 -14.54 -21.00 -1.52
CA LEU A 58 -13.96 -20.36 -2.71
C LEU A 58 -13.47 -21.42 -3.70
N GLU A 59 -14.04 -21.40 -4.91
CA GLU A 59 -13.65 -22.30 -5.99
C GLU A 59 -12.61 -21.65 -6.91
N PRO A 60 -11.58 -22.40 -7.38
CA PRO A 60 -10.72 -21.94 -8.47
C PRO A 60 -11.56 -21.64 -9.72
N PRO A 61 -11.25 -20.60 -10.51
CA PRO A 61 -10.01 -19.81 -10.51
C PRO A 61 -10.04 -18.53 -9.65
N THR A 62 -10.84 -18.46 -8.59
CA THR A 62 -10.93 -17.27 -7.71
C THR A 62 -9.56 -16.86 -7.19
N ALA A 63 -9.22 -15.57 -7.32
CA ALA A 63 -7.98 -15.02 -6.78
C ALA A 63 -7.97 -15.16 -5.24
N MET A 64 -6.85 -15.61 -4.68
CA MET A 64 -6.71 -15.84 -3.24
C MET A 64 -6.81 -14.51 -2.47
N PRO A 65 -7.83 -14.34 -1.59
CA PRO A 65 -7.95 -13.15 -0.76
C PRO A 65 -6.75 -12.98 0.17
N LEU A 66 -6.48 -11.74 0.61
CA LEU A 66 -5.45 -11.47 1.61
C LEU A 66 -5.90 -11.95 3.00
N GLY A 67 -4.92 -12.39 3.78
CA GLY A 67 -5.09 -12.83 5.16
C GLY A 67 -5.12 -11.69 6.18
N ASP A 68 -5.09 -12.07 7.45
CA ASP A 68 -5.02 -11.17 8.59
C ASP A 68 -3.57 -10.71 8.83
N GLU A 69 -3.32 -9.40 8.85
CA GLU A 69 -2.01 -8.87 9.21
C GLU A 69 -1.79 -8.96 10.74
N GLY A 70 -0.82 -9.78 11.12
CA GLY A 70 -0.45 -10.00 12.52
C GLY A 70 -1.10 -11.26 13.11
N ALA A 71 -1.10 -11.37 14.44
CA ALA A 71 -1.63 -12.53 15.14
C ALA A 71 -2.83 -12.11 16.02
N PRO A 72 -4.03 -12.68 15.81
CA PRO A 72 -5.18 -12.40 16.67
C PRO A 72 -4.99 -13.07 18.04
N SER A 73 -5.22 -12.32 19.12
CA SER A 73 -5.30 -12.88 20.49
C SER A 73 -6.68 -13.46 20.78
N ILE A 74 -7.72 -12.89 20.18
CA ILE A 74 -9.12 -13.27 20.37
C ILE A 74 -9.60 -13.99 19.11
N ARG A 75 -10.10 -15.22 19.29
CA ARG A 75 -10.81 -16.00 18.27
C ARG A 75 -11.77 -16.96 18.97
N ARG A 76 -13.06 -16.62 18.98
CA ARG A 76 -14.06 -17.45 19.65
C ARG A 76 -15.43 -17.26 19.06
N VAL A 77 -16.18 -18.35 18.97
CA VAL A 77 -17.62 -18.28 18.72
C VAL A 77 -18.32 -17.85 20.01
N ILE A 78 -19.19 -16.84 19.91
CA ILE A 78 -19.98 -16.30 21.03
C ILE A 78 -21.36 -16.98 21.08
N SER A 79 -22.02 -17.10 19.93
CA SER A 79 -23.37 -17.63 19.83
C SER A 79 -23.60 -18.34 18.50
N SER A 80 -24.58 -19.24 18.52
CA SER A 80 -25.10 -19.95 17.36
C SER A 80 -26.61 -20.01 17.50
N THR A 81 -27.33 -19.53 16.49
CA THR A 81 -28.79 -19.43 16.51
C THR A 81 -29.35 -20.06 15.23
N ASP A 82 -30.25 -21.02 15.39
CA ASP A 82 -30.94 -21.65 14.27
C ASP A 82 -32.02 -20.71 13.72
N SER A 83 -32.10 -20.60 12.40
CA SER A 83 -33.12 -19.82 11.71
C SER A 83 -34.27 -20.73 11.21
N PRO A 84 -35.50 -20.20 11.09
CA PRO A 84 -36.65 -20.98 10.60
C PRO A 84 -36.52 -21.50 9.17
N ASP A 85 -35.64 -20.89 8.37
CA ASP A 85 -35.35 -21.25 6.98
C ASP A 85 -34.34 -22.41 6.85
N GLY A 86 -33.83 -22.93 7.96
CA GLY A 86 -32.84 -24.01 7.99
C GLY A 86 -31.38 -23.54 7.92
N THR A 87 -31.14 -22.23 7.89
CA THR A 87 -29.80 -21.65 8.05
C THR A 87 -29.43 -21.52 9.52
N VAL A 88 -28.14 -21.37 9.81
CA VAL A 88 -27.64 -21.13 11.18
C VAL A 88 -26.78 -19.87 11.18
N ALA A 89 -27.16 -18.91 12.02
CA ALA A 89 -26.38 -17.70 12.26
C ALA A 89 -25.37 -17.94 13.39
N VAL A 90 -24.09 -17.84 13.09
CA VAL A 90 -22.99 -18.02 14.03
C VAL A 90 -22.25 -16.70 14.22
N THR A 91 -22.34 -16.13 15.42
CA THR A 91 -21.61 -14.89 15.77
C THR A 91 -20.30 -15.25 16.45
N ALA A 92 -19.19 -14.73 15.93
CA ALA A 92 -17.86 -14.92 16.48
C ALA A 92 -17.17 -13.57 16.72
N GLU A 93 -16.25 -13.56 17.67
CA GLU A 93 -15.36 -12.45 17.96
C GLU A 93 -13.94 -12.81 17.54
N TYR A 94 -13.29 -11.88 16.83
CA TYR A 94 -11.97 -12.09 16.28
C TYR A 94 -11.17 -10.79 16.26
N GLY A 95 -9.87 -10.88 16.56
CA GLY A 95 -8.92 -9.79 16.43
C GLY A 95 -7.93 -9.77 17.58
N SER A 96 -7.42 -8.58 17.92
CA SER A 96 -6.59 -8.37 19.10
C SER A 96 -7.35 -7.67 20.21
N ASP A 97 -6.74 -7.55 21.40
CA ASP A 97 -7.35 -6.89 22.56
C ASP A 97 -7.75 -5.43 22.30
N THR A 98 -7.18 -4.78 21.29
CA THR A 98 -7.43 -3.37 20.97
C THR A 98 -8.35 -3.15 19.77
N ASP A 99 -8.68 -4.19 19.00
CA ASP A 99 -9.41 -4.04 17.73
C ASP A 99 -10.27 -5.26 17.35
N ALA A 100 -10.68 -6.05 18.34
CA ALA A 100 -11.59 -7.16 18.13
C ALA A 100 -12.92 -6.70 17.53
N VAL A 101 -13.44 -7.48 16.59
CA VAL A 101 -14.73 -7.27 15.96
C VAL A 101 -15.61 -8.51 16.11
N GLN A 102 -16.91 -8.28 16.20
CA GLN A 102 -17.91 -9.34 16.12
C GLN A 102 -18.41 -9.46 14.68
N VAL A 103 -18.41 -10.67 14.16
CA VAL A 103 -18.88 -11.00 12.81
C VAL A 103 -19.90 -12.10 12.93
N THR A 104 -21.04 -11.92 12.27
CA THR A 104 -22.07 -12.96 12.17
C THR A 104 -21.98 -13.61 10.80
N PHE A 105 -21.77 -14.91 10.79
CA PHE A 105 -21.74 -15.74 9.60
C PHE A 105 -23.05 -16.51 9.47
N THR A 106 -23.58 -16.59 8.26
CA THR A 106 -24.76 -17.43 7.96
C THR A 106 -24.30 -18.70 7.26
N LEU A 107 -24.68 -19.85 7.81
CA LEU A 107 -24.30 -21.16 7.28
C LEU A 107 -25.54 -21.95 6.86
N GLU A 108 -25.36 -22.81 5.87
CA GLU A 108 -26.37 -23.78 5.41
C GLU A 108 -25.82 -25.21 5.40
N PRO A 109 -26.69 -26.23 5.49
CA PRO A 109 -26.27 -27.62 5.38
C PRO A 109 -25.65 -27.93 4.01
N ALA A 110 -24.46 -28.53 4.01
CA ALA A 110 -23.75 -28.97 2.82
C ALA A 110 -23.80 -30.51 2.68
N PRO A 111 -23.49 -31.07 1.48
CA PRO A 111 -23.44 -32.52 1.28
C PRO A 111 -22.55 -33.22 2.33
N PRO A 112 -23.04 -34.26 3.00
CA PRO A 112 -22.32 -34.86 4.13
C PRO A 112 -21.00 -35.50 3.68
N THR A 113 -19.96 -35.29 4.48
CA THR A 113 -18.66 -35.95 4.25
C THR A 113 -18.76 -37.43 4.59
N LEU A 114 -18.16 -38.28 3.76
CA LEU A 114 -18.22 -39.74 3.89
C LEU A 114 -19.66 -40.30 3.98
N GLY A 115 -20.65 -39.56 3.45
CA GLY A 115 -22.06 -39.94 3.40
C GLY A 115 -22.84 -39.88 4.72
N VAL A 116 -22.18 -39.60 5.85
CA VAL A 116 -22.83 -39.63 7.18
C VAL A 116 -22.41 -38.49 8.11
N ILE A 117 -21.34 -37.77 7.81
CA ILE A 117 -20.83 -36.68 8.65
C ILE A 117 -21.49 -35.39 8.19
N PRO A 118 -22.25 -34.68 9.05
CA PRO A 118 -22.84 -33.39 8.70
C PRO A 118 -21.76 -32.43 8.18
N ALA A 119 -22.08 -31.70 7.12
CA ALA A 119 -21.20 -30.67 6.58
C ALA A 119 -21.97 -29.35 6.53
N TRP A 120 -21.22 -28.25 6.57
CA TRP A 120 -21.74 -26.89 6.56
C TRP A 120 -20.96 -26.06 5.56
N ALA A 121 -21.66 -25.15 4.90
CA ALA A 121 -21.07 -24.15 4.02
C ALA A 121 -21.54 -22.77 4.45
N PHE A 122 -20.74 -21.74 4.18
CA PHE A 122 -21.21 -20.36 4.30
C PHE A 122 -22.19 -20.07 3.17
N VAL A 123 -23.32 -19.44 3.49
CA VAL A 123 -24.29 -18.98 2.48
C VAL A 123 -23.64 -17.91 1.59
N GLU A 124 -22.94 -16.97 2.20
CA GLU A 124 -22.11 -15.98 1.52
C GLU A 124 -20.64 -16.22 1.92
N PRO A 125 -19.71 -16.36 0.96
CA PRO A 125 -18.30 -16.51 1.28
C PRO A 125 -17.82 -15.34 2.15
N PRO A 126 -17.11 -15.58 3.26
CA PRO A 126 -16.64 -14.55 4.18
C PRO A 126 -15.44 -13.78 3.60
N VAL A 127 -15.68 -13.05 2.52
CA VAL A 127 -14.71 -12.22 1.81
C VAL A 127 -15.28 -10.82 1.60
N ALA A 128 -14.43 -9.81 1.71
CA ALA A 128 -14.77 -8.43 1.43
C ALA A 128 -13.88 -7.88 0.33
N THR A 129 -14.39 -6.88 -0.37
CA THR A 129 -13.67 -6.17 -1.42
C THR A 129 -13.32 -4.78 -0.91
N LEU A 130 -12.04 -4.40 -1.04
CA LEU A 130 -11.53 -3.10 -0.67
C LEU A 130 -11.04 -2.38 -1.92
N GLU A 131 -11.36 -1.08 -2.02
CA GLU A 131 -10.72 -0.21 -2.99
C GLU A 131 -9.61 0.56 -2.29
N VAL A 132 -8.38 0.43 -2.77
CA VAL A 132 -7.21 1.03 -2.16
C VAL A 132 -6.50 1.91 -3.18
N ALA A 133 -6.22 3.15 -2.83
CA ALA A 133 -5.58 4.12 -3.70
C ALA A 133 -4.43 4.84 -3.00
N ALA A 134 -3.45 5.30 -3.78
CA ALA A 134 -2.52 6.35 -3.39
C ALA A 134 -2.75 7.53 -4.33
N ASP A 135 -3.10 8.70 -3.81
CA ASP A 135 -3.60 9.82 -4.62
C ASP A 135 -2.59 10.34 -5.67
N ARG A 136 -1.29 10.17 -5.44
CA ARG A 136 -0.20 10.59 -6.34
C ARG A 136 0.78 9.48 -6.71
N HIS A 137 0.45 8.22 -6.45
CA HIS A 137 1.27 7.08 -6.85
C HIS A 137 0.40 5.93 -7.35
N ASP A 138 0.99 5.04 -8.12
CA ASP A 138 0.33 3.87 -8.71
C ASP A 138 0.64 2.58 -7.94
N VAL A 139 1.66 2.56 -7.09
CA VAL A 139 2.00 1.38 -6.28
C VAL A 139 1.56 1.54 -4.82
N VAL A 140 0.76 0.59 -4.35
CA VAL A 140 0.36 0.47 -2.94
C VAL A 140 0.67 -0.92 -2.43
N ALA A 141 1.13 -1.03 -1.19
CA ALA A 141 1.29 -2.30 -0.51
C ALA A 141 0.13 -2.52 0.46
N VAL A 142 -0.59 -3.62 0.27
CA VAL A 142 -1.70 -4.05 1.12
C VAL A 142 -1.28 -5.35 1.80
N THR A 143 -1.14 -5.31 3.13
CA THR A 143 -0.56 -6.39 3.93
C THR A 143 0.82 -6.76 3.36
N THR A 144 1.06 -8.00 2.94
CA THR A 144 2.37 -8.46 2.44
C THR A 144 2.52 -8.36 0.93
N ARG A 145 1.52 -7.85 0.21
CA ARG A 145 1.51 -7.82 -1.27
C ARG A 145 1.48 -6.39 -1.80
N SER A 146 2.22 -6.16 -2.88
CA SER A 146 2.18 -4.90 -3.63
C SER A 146 1.21 -5.02 -4.80
N PHE A 147 0.48 -3.95 -5.05
CA PHE A 147 -0.50 -3.80 -6.11
C PHE A 147 -0.17 -2.56 -6.92
N VAL A 148 -0.33 -2.67 -8.23
CA VAL A 148 -0.08 -1.58 -9.18
C VAL A 148 -1.42 -1.20 -9.80
N ALA A 149 -1.81 0.05 -9.64
CA ALA A 149 -2.98 0.64 -10.30
C ALA A 149 -2.65 0.99 -11.76
N ASP A 150 -3.68 1.12 -12.60
CA ASP A 150 -3.50 1.46 -14.02
C ASP A 150 -2.85 2.84 -14.23
N ALA A 151 -3.04 3.75 -13.27
CA ALA A 151 -2.41 5.06 -13.23
C ALA A 151 -2.33 5.60 -11.80
N ALA A 152 -1.44 6.55 -11.58
CA ALA A 152 -1.32 7.23 -10.29
C ALA A 152 -2.65 7.88 -9.87
N GLY A 153 -3.03 7.72 -8.61
CA GLY A 153 -4.29 8.26 -8.08
C GLY A 153 -5.52 7.39 -8.32
N LEU A 154 -5.42 6.32 -9.13
CA LEU A 154 -6.53 5.39 -9.32
C LEU A 154 -6.54 4.31 -8.24
N PRO A 155 -7.74 3.84 -7.82
CA PRO A 155 -7.85 2.73 -6.88
C PRO A 155 -7.52 1.41 -7.56
N VAL A 156 -7.03 0.47 -6.75
CA VAL A 156 -6.94 -0.96 -7.06
C VAL A 156 -7.90 -1.74 -6.16
N THR A 157 -8.58 -2.71 -6.75
CA THR A 157 -9.52 -3.59 -6.04
C THR A 157 -8.77 -4.77 -5.43
N VAL A 158 -8.96 -5.00 -4.13
CA VAL A 158 -8.30 -6.06 -3.38
C VAL A 158 -9.34 -6.86 -2.60
N SER A 159 -9.29 -8.19 -2.71
CA SER A 159 -10.13 -9.08 -1.91
C SER A 159 -9.42 -9.52 -0.64
N VAL A 160 -10.13 -9.52 0.49
CA VAL A 160 -9.58 -9.89 1.81
C VAL A 160 -10.54 -10.82 2.53
N PHE A 161 -10.02 -11.71 3.37
CA PHE A 161 -10.86 -12.56 4.21
C PHE A 161 -11.55 -11.74 5.31
N VAL A 162 -12.72 -12.20 5.76
CA VAL A 162 -13.46 -11.58 6.86
C VAL A 162 -13.52 -12.55 8.03
N PRO A 163 -13.17 -12.15 9.26
CA PRO A 163 -12.49 -10.90 9.63
C PRO A 163 -11.00 -10.93 9.34
N SER A 164 -10.41 -9.77 9.00
CA SER A 164 -8.96 -9.61 8.83
C SER A 164 -8.51 -8.18 9.14
N ARG A 165 -7.28 -8.02 9.61
CA ARG A 165 -6.59 -6.73 9.71
C ARG A 165 -5.89 -6.50 8.39
N VAL A 166 -6.13 -5.33 7.81
CA VAL A 166 -5.50 -4.92 6.56
C VAL A 166 -4.72 -3.65 6.81
N GLY A 167 -3.39 -3.72 6.67
CA GLY A 167 -2.53 -2.55 6.59
C GLY A 167 -2.33 -2.13 5.14
N VAL A 168 -2.51 -0.84 4.88
CA VAL A 168 -2.26 -0.18 3.61
C VAL A 168 -1.12 0.80 3.80
N ARG A 169 -0.07 0.66 3.00
CA ARG A 169 1.12 1.52 3.04
C ARG A 169 1.64 1.80 1.63
N LEU A 170 2.43 2.85 1.50
CA LEU A 170 3.15 3.15 0.27
C LEU A 170 4.43 2.30 0.19
N ASP A 171 4.79 1.81 -1.00
CA ASP A 171 6.03 1.07 -1.28
C ASP A 171 6.97 1.87 -2.21
N GLU A 172 7.32 3.09 -1.77
CA GLU A 172 8.19 4.00 -2.51
C GLU A 172 9.11 4.78 -1.55
N PRO A 173 10.45 4.68 -1.66
CA PRO A 173 11.36 5.40 -0.78
C PRO A 173 11.44 6.93 -1.00
N LEU A 174 11.03 7.43 -2.16
CA LEU A 174 11.03 8.86 -2.47
C LEU A 174 9.74 9.57 -2.03
N LEU A 175 8.70 8.81 -1.70
CA LEU A 175 7.42 9.33 -1.29
C LEU A 175 7.07 8.78 0.09
N VAL A 176 6.20 9.48 0.81
CA VAL A 176 5.68 9.01 2.10
C VAL A 176 4.18 9.19 2.13
N ALA A 177 3.51 8.34 2.88
CA ALA A 177 2.09 8.48 3.20
C ALA A 177 1.86 7.88 4.58
N GLU A 178 0.94 8.46 5.35
CA GLU A 178 0.55 7.91 6.64
C GLU A 178 -0.11 6.53 6.44
N PRO A 179 0.47 5.44 6.98
CA PRO A 179 -0.11 4.11 6.83
C PRO A 179 -1.52 4.07 7.43
N ARG A 180 -2.40 3.28 6.81
CA ARG A 180 -3.75 3.04 7.32
C ARG A 180 -3.88 1.59 7.69
N THR A 181 -4.46 1.31 8.84
CA THR A 181 -4.77 -0.06 9.27
C THR A 181 -6.23 -0.11 9.68
N LEU A 182 -6.96 -1.08 9.14
CA LEU A 182 -8.36 -1.31 9.47
C LEU A 182 -8.63 -2.78 9.76
N ARG A 183 -9.65 -3.03 10.58
CA ARG A 183 -10.20 -4.36 10.81
C ARG A 183 -11.44 -4.50 9.94
N VAL A 184 -11.39 -5.41 8.99
CA VAL A 184 -12.51 -5.74 8.10
C VAL A 184 -13.42 -6.72 8.83
N GLY A 185 -14.72 -6.45 8.78
CA GLY A 185 -15.81 -7.17 9.46
C GLY A 185 -17.10 -7.08 8.65
N ALA A 186 -18.23 -7.53 9.23
CA ALA A 186 -19.51 -7.64 8.52
C ALA A 186 -20.08 -6.32 7.96
N GLU A 187 -19.63 -5.15 8.44
CA GLU A 187 -20.14 -3.84 8.01
C GLU A 187 -19.19 -3.11 7.05
N VAL A 188 -17.99 -3.65 6.78
CA VAL A 188 -16.98 -3.01 5.90
C VAL A 188 -17.08 -3.65 4.51
N SER A 189 -18.23 -3.49 3.87
CA SER A 189 -18.47 -4.12 2.55
C SER A 189 -17.86 -3.33 1.39
N ASP A 190 -17.66 -2.01 1.54
CA ASP A 190 -17.24 -1.12 0.45
C ASP A 190 -16.46 0.11 0.98
N SER A 191 -15.29 -0.10 1.58
CA SER A 191 -14.45 1.03 2.02
C SER A 191 -13.41 1.40 0.97
N VAL A 192 -13.43 2.66 0.54
CA VAL A 192 -12.35 3.27 -0.24
C VAL A 192 -11.30 3.81 0.72
N ILE A 193 -10.07 3.31 0.60
CA ILE A 193 -8.92 3.73 1.42
C ILE A 193 -7.95 4.47 0.51
N THR A 194 -7.86 5.78 0.67
CA THR A 194 -6.90 6.60 -0.08
C THR A 194 -5.78 7.06 0.84
N LEU A 195 -4.55 6.73 0.47
CA LEU A 195 -3.33 7.28 1.07
C LEU A 195 -3.04 8.66 0.49
N ALA A 196 -2.80 9.63 1.36
CA ALA A 196 -2.31 10.96 0.99
C ALA A 196 -0.79 10.90 0.84
N VAL A 197 -0.31 11.01 -0.38
CA VAL A 197 1.10 10.88 -0.73
C VAL A 197 1.77 12.25 -0.67
N GLU A 198 2.92 12.31 -0.03
CA GLU A 198 3.74 13.51 0.15
C GLU A 198 5.22 13.24 -0.25
N PRO A 199 5.98 14.28 -0.61
CA PRO A 199 7.41 14.16 -0.85
C PRO A 199 8.14 13.71 0.43
N SER A 200 9.00 12.70 0.32
CA SER A 200 9.89 12.34 1.42
C SER A 200 11.05 13.32 1.57
N GLU A 201 11.71 13.33 2.73
CA GLU A 201 12.99 14.02 2.88
C GLU A 201 14.07 13.51 1.90
N ARG A 202 13.97 12.24 1.48
CA ARG A 202 14.92 11.66 0.53
C ARG A 202 14.74 12.29 -0.84
N LEU A 203 13.50 12.45 -1.29
CA LEU A 203 13.18 13.16 -2.53
C LEU A 203 13.58 14.62 -2.45
N GLN A 204 13.28 15.28 -1.33
CA GLN A 204 13.67 16.66 -1.06
C GLN A 204 15.18 16.87 -1.22
N ARG A 205 16.00 16.01 -0.59
CA ARG A 205 17.47 16.07 -0.71
C ARG A 205 17.97 15.78 -2.13
N ALA A 206 17.39 14.78 -2.80
CA ALA A 206 17.78 14.43 -4.16
C ALA A 206 17.50 15.56 -5.15
N VAL A 207 16.30 16.16 -5.08
CA VAL A 207 15.91 17.28 -5.92
C VAL A 207 16.75 18.53 -5.62
N GLN A 208 17.01 18.83 -4.34
CA GLN A 208 17.88 19.94 -3.95
C GLN A 208 19.28 19.82 -4.58
N ALA A 209 19.92 18.66 -4.42
CA ALA A 209 21.27 18.42 -4.93
C ALA A 209 21.33 18.51 -6.46
N GLU A 210 20.30 18.01 -7.15
CA GLU A 210 20.24 18.05 -8.61
C GLU A 210 20.01 19.46 -9.15
N VAL A 211 19.13 20.25 -8.51
CA VAL A 211 18.94 21.67 -8.86
C VAL A 211 20.23 22.45 -8.63
N GLU A 212 20.91 22.24 -7.51
CA GLU A 212 22.20 22.89 -7.21
C GLU A 212 23.29 22.53 -8.24
N ARG A 213 23.36 21.25 -8.64
CA ARG A 213 24.26 20.79 -9.70
C ARG A 213 23.98 21.50 -11.02
N LEU A 214 22.72 21.54 -11.46
CA LEU A 214 22.32 22.22 -12.70
C LEU A 214 22.64 23.72 -12.68
N LEU A 215 22.43 24.39 -11.55
CA LEU A 215 22.75 25.81 -11.38
C LEU A 215 24.26 26.07 -11.36
N THR A 216 25.04 25.14 -10.82
CA THR A 216 26.51 25.19 -10.86
C THR A 216 27.01 25.07 -12.29
N GLU A 217 26.49 24.12 -13.07
CA GLU A 217 26.81 23.96 -14.50
C GLU A 217 26.39 25.19 -15.32
N CYS A 218 25.30 25.86 -14.93
CA CYS A 218 24.91 27.15 -15.48
C CYS A 218 25.94 28.25 -15.22
N ALA A 219 26.50 28.31 -14.01
CA ALA A 219 27.51 29.30 -13.64
C ALA A 219 28.88 29.05 -14.31
N GLU A 220 29.16 27.83 -14.75
CA GLU A 220 30.37 27.50 -15.52
C GLU A 220 30.33 28.02 -16.97
N GLN A 221 29.15 28.39 -17.48
CA GLN A 221 29.02 28.94 -18.83
C GLN A 221 29.48 30.41 -18.86
N ALA A 222 30.67 30.65 -19.41
CA ALA A 222 31.27 31.98 -19.58
C ALA A 222 30.60 32.84 -20.68
N VAL A 223 29.27 32.99 -20.61
CA VAL A 223 28.46 33.81 -21.52
C VAL A 223 27.45 34.63 -20.72
N LEU A 224 27.01 35.78 -21.25
CA LEU A 224 26.04 36.64 -20.55
C LEU A 224 24.64 36.02 -20.44
N GLN A 225 24.31 35.07 -21.31
CA GLN A 225 23.04 34.35 -21.31
C GLN A 225 23.29 32.85 -21.40
N PRO A 226 23.61 32.21 -20.27
CA PRO A 226 23.79 30.76 -20.22
C PRO A 226 22.55 30.02 -20.74
N THR A 227 22.76 29.00 -21.57
CA THR A 227 21.66 28.26 -22.19
C THR A 227 21.03 27.32 -21.17
N GLY A 228 19.69 27.36 -21.07
CA GLY A 228 18.95 26.51 -20.15
C GLY A 228 18.95 26.99 -18.70
N CYS A 229 19.43 28.21 -18.43
CA CYS A 229 19.63 28.72 -17.09
C CYS A 229 18.58 29.77 -16.71
N PRO A 230 18.22 29.86 -15.42
CA PRO A 230 17.19 30.78 -14.95
C PRO A 230 17.68 32.22 -14.76
N PHE A 231 18.94 32.49 -15.10
CA PHE A 231 19.58 33.80 -14.99
C PHE A 231 20.36 34.14 -16.26
N GLY A 232 20.51 35.43 -16.50
CA GLY A 232 21.24 36.00 -17.62
C GLY A 232 21.11 37.52 -17.59
N VAL A 233 22.00 38.21 -18.29
CA VAL A 233 22.00 39.66 -18.36
C VAL A 233 22.15 40.15 -19.80
N THR A 234 21.60 41.32 -20.08
CA THR A 234 21.88 42.06 -21.32
C THR A 234 22.66 43.31 -20.96
N ILE A 235 23.81 43.50 -21.59
CA ILE A 235 24.69 44.65 -21.38
C ILE A 235 24.75 45.44 -22.70
N SER A 236 24.39 46.73 -22.65
CA SER A 236 24.40 47.62 -23.82
C SER A 236 25.81 48.08 -24.20
N ASP A 237 26.72 48.12 -23.24
CA ASP A 237 28.13 48.46 -23.43
C ASP A 237 28.93 47.29 -24.00
N ARG A 238 30.17 47.56 -24.45
CA ARG A 238 31.03 46.50 -24.99
C ARG A 238 31.57 45.64 -23.85
N VAL A 239 31.30 44.34 -23.90
CA VAL A 239 31.90 43.36 -22.97
C VAL A 239 33.39 43.19 -23.30
N VAL A 240 34.22 43.21 -22.26
CA VAL A 240 35.67 42.97 -22.34
C VAL A 240 35.97 41.73 -21.50
N GLY A 241 36.52 40.69 -22.13
CA GLY A 241 36.77 39.41 -21.45
C GLY A 241 35.53 38.52 -21.36
N GLU A 242 35.62 37.51 -20.51
CA GLU A 242 34.56 36.53 -20.27
C GLU A 242 33.82 36.88 -18.97
N PRO A 243 32.48 36.78 -18.91
CA PRO A 243 31.74 36.95 -17.67
C PRO A 243 31.97 35.77 -16.73
N GLU A 244 32.16 36.07 -15.45
CA GLU A 244 32.25 35.08 -14.37
C GLU A 244 30.93 35.05 -13.60
N TRP A 245 30.28 33.88 -13.59
CA TRP A 245 29.09 33.63 -12.78
C TRP A 245 29.45 32.82 -11.55
N ARG A 246 28.84 33.15 -10.42
CA ARG A 246 28.93 32.36 -9.18
C ARG A 246 27.56 32.24 -8.54
N LEU A 247 27.17 31.02 -8.18
CA LEU A 247 26.00 30.78 -7.33
C LEU A 247 26.31 31.32 -5.93
N ASP A 248 25.50 32.26 -5.46
CA ASP A 248 25.67 32.89 -4.13
C ASP A 248 24.79 32.17 -3.10
N THR A 249 23.48 32.18 -3.34
CA THR A 249 22.50 31.50 -2.48
C THR A 249 21.50 30.68 -3.29
N LEU A 250 21.04 29.59 -2.69
CA LEU A 250 19.91 28.79 -3.16
C LEU A 250 19.06 28.43 -1.96
N ASP A 251 17.82 28.89 -1.96
CA ASP A 251 16.86 28.54 -0.93
C ASP A 251 16.44 27.07 -1.05
N THR A 252 15.80 26.56 0.00
CA THR A 252 15.25 25.20 -0.02
C THR A 252 14.21 25.07 -1.13
N VAL A 253 14.41 24.09 -2.02
CA VAL A 253 13.46 23.78 -3.09
C VAL A 253 12.12 23.38 -2.46
N THR A 254 11.02 24.01 -2.83
CA THR A 254 9.69 23.53 -2.46
C THR A 254 9.20 22.52 -3.51
N ILE A 255 8.66 21.40 -3.03
CA ILE A 255 8.07 20.35 -3.87
C ILE A 255 6.60 20.23 -3.50
N GLU A 256 5.73 20.51 -4.46
CA GLU A 256 4.28 20.51 -4.26
C GLU A 256 3.59 19.58 -5.27
N PRO A 257 2.40 19.03 -4.96
CA PRO A 257 1.65 18.24 -5.92
C PRO A 257 1.38 19.01 -7.22
N ALA A 258 1.62 18.40 -8.37
CA ALA A 258 1.19 18.95 -9.65
C ALA A 258 -0.30 18.67 -9.90
N GLU A 259 -0.84 19.26 -10.97
CA GLU A 259 -2.21 18.98 -11.43
C GLU A 259 -2.34 17.53 -11.90
N ARG A 260 -1.30 17.02 -12.56
CA ARG A 260 -1.25 15.64 -13.03
C ARG A 260 -0.85 14.70 -11.87
N PRO A 261 -1.62 13.65 -11.56
CA PRO A 261 -1.20 12.62 -10.61
C PRO A 261 0.14 12.00 -11.02
N GLY A 262 1.01 11.71 -10.04
CA GLY A 262 2.36 11.18 -10.27
C GLY A 262 3.41 12.23 -10.65
N ALA A 263 3.04 13.50 -10.78
CA ALA A 263 3.96 14.60 -11.02
C ALA A 263 3.95 15.62 -9.86
N TRP A 264 5.10 16.28 -9.69
CA TRP A 264 5.34 17.26 -8.65
C TRP A 264 5.86 18.55 -9.25
N LYS A 265 5.39 19.70 -8.79
CA LYS A 265 5.94 21.01 -9.13
C LYS A 265 7.10 21.31 -8.20
N LEU A 266 8.22 21.76 -8.75
CA LEU A 266 9.33 22.28 -7.97
C LEU A 266 9.44 23.80 -8.13
N ARG A 267 9.82 24.47 -7.05
CA ARG A 267 10.17 25.89 -7.07
C ARG A 267 11.34 26.14 -6.14
N ALA A 268 12.28 26.97 -6.58
CA ALA A 268 13.33 27.50 -5.70
C ALA A 268 13.64 28.94 -6.07
N GLU A 269 14.13 29.69 -5.11
CA GLU A 269 14.63 31.04 -5.30
C GLU A 269 16.10 31.06 -4.91
N GLY A 270 16.86 31.97 -5.49
CA GLY A 270 18.29 32.06 -5.22
C GLY A 270 18.88 33.31 -5.83
N SER A 271 20.18 33.44 -5.68
CA SER A 271 20.93 34.56 -6.24
C SER A 271 22.25 34.12 -6.85
N VAL A 272 22.65 34.82 -7.91
CA VAL A 272 23.94 34.65 -8.59
C VAL A 272 24.69 35.97 -8.61
N GLN A 273 26.00 35.89 -8.46
CA GLN A 273 26.90 37.00 -8.68
C GLN A 273 27.44 36.95 -10.10
N LEU A 274 27.35 38.06 -10.82
CA LEU A 274 28.02 38.30 -12.10
C LEU A 274 29.18 39.26 -11.90
N VAL A 275 30.37 38.87 -12.36
CA VAL A 275 31.53 39.75 -12.51
C VAL A 275 31.95 39.80 -13.97
N VAL A 276 32.01 41.00 -14.57
CA VAL A 276 32.46 41.17 -15.96
C VAL A 276 32.98 42.58 -16.20
N ASP A 277 34.03 42.72 -17.01
CA ASP A 277 34.51 44.04 -17.42
C ASP A 277 33.72 44.58 -18.62
N VAL A 278 33.34 45.85 -18.54
CA VAL A 278 32.57 46.54 -19.58
C VAL A 278 33.29 47.83 -19.99
N GLN A 279 33.33 48.08 -21.30
CA GLN A 279 33.84 49.29 -21.90
C GLN A 279 32.67 50.16 -22.38
N LYS A 280 32.55 51.36 -21.83
CA LYS A 280 31.53 52.33 -22.24
C LYS A 280 31.70 52.71 -23.70
N LEU A 281 30.61 52.64 -24.47
CA LEU A 281 30.65 52.96 -25.91
C LEU A 281 30.89 54.45 -26.19
N PHE A 282 30.56 55.34 -25.25
CA PHE A 282 30.67 56.80 -25.44
C PHE A 282 32.09 57.34 -25.24
N ASP A 283 32.80 56.91 -24.20
CA ASP A 283 34.11 57.46 -23.80
C ASP A 283 35.25 56.43 -23.78
N GLY A 284 34.95 55.14 -24.01
CA GLY A 284 35.94 54.07 -24.04
C GLY A 284 36.49 53.65 -22.67
N THR A 285 35.96 54.20 -21.56
CA THR A 285 36.38 53.84 -20.20
C THR A 285 35.99 52.40 -19.89
N VAL A 286 36.91 51.65 -19.29
CA VAL A 286 36.68 50.28 -18.81
C VAL A 286 36.37 50.30 -17.32
N SER A 287 35.36 49.54 -16.90
CA SER A 287 35.00 49.35 -15.50
C SER A 287 34.52 47.92 -15.27
N THR A 288 34.80 47.37 -14.10
CA THR A 288 34.24 46.08 -13.66
C THR A 288 32.82 46.28 -13.19
N ARG A 289 31.90 45.47 -13.74
CA ARG A 289 30.54 45.31 -13.26
C ARG A 289 30.51 44.09 -12.34
N ASP A 290 30.06 44.30 -11.11
CA ASP A 290 29.92 43.29 -10.07
C ASP A 290 28.48 43.39 -9.54
N GLU A 291 27.62 42.44 -9.91
CA GLU A 291 26.18 42.54 -9.69
C GLU A 291 25.58 41.24 -9.15
N LEU A 292 24.85 41.36 -8.05
CA LEU A 292 24.06 40.28 -7.47
C LEU A 292 22.66 40.30 -8.08
N MET A 293 22.22 39.17 -8.63
CA MET A 293 20.92 39.04 -9.29
C MET A 293 20.13 37.87 -8.73
N GLY A 294 18.86 38.11 -8.41
CA GLY A 294 17.94 37.06 -8.00
C GLY A 294 17.41 36.26 -9.20
N PHE A 295 17.17 34.97 -9.00
CA PHE A 295 16.51 34.11 -9.98
C PHE A 295 15.46 33.23 -9.31
N VAL A 296 14.57 32.68 -10.15
CA VAL A 296 13.53 31.77 -9.71
C VAL A 296 13.57 30.53 -10.60
N VAL A 297 13.79 29.38 -9.98
CA VAL A 297 13.71 28.07 -10.63
C VAL A 297 12.27 27.57 -10.51
N ARG A 298 11.74 27.07 -11.62
CA ARG A 298 10.50 26.31 -11.67
C ARG A 298 10.72 25.07 -12.51
N GLY A 299 9.97 24.01 -12.22
CA GLY A 299 10.06 22.78 -12.97
C GLY A 299 9.05 21.75 -12.52
N GLU A 300 9.17 20.57 -13.11
CA GLU A 300 8.40 19.38 -12.76
C GLU A 300 9.36 18.26 -12.35
N VAL A 301 8.98 17.48 -11.35
CA VAL A 301 9.63 16.25 -10.95
C VAL A 301 8.67 15.09 -11.21
N THR A 302 9.13 14.10 -11.94
CA THR A 302 8.45 12.81 -12.11
C THR A 302 9.30 11.71 -11.51
N ILE A 303 8.69 10.66 -10.99
CA ILE A 303 9.42 9.52 -10.42
C ILE A 303 9.31 8.35 -11.38
N THR A 304 10.45 7.93 -11.93
CA THR A 304 10.58 6.78 -12.82
C THR A 304 11.60 5.82 -12.22
N ASP A 305 11.30 4.52 -12.14
CA ASP A 305 12.24 3.51 -11.62
C ASP A 305 12.87 3.85 -10.26
N ARG A 306 12.09 4.46 -9.36
CA ARG A 306 12.53 4.93 -8.02
C ARG A 306 13.65 5.98 -8.09
N GLN A 307 13.71 6.74 -9.18
CA GLN A 307 14.60 7.89 -9.36
C GLN A 307 13.78 9.14 -9.71
N PRO A 308 14.12 10.32 -9.16
CA PRO A 308 13.50 11.56 -9.58
C PRO A 308 14.10 12.02 -10.92
N GLU A 309 13.24 12.20 -11.92
CA GLU A 309 13.56 12.92 -13.15
C GLU A 309 13.11 14.38 -13.03
N ILE A 310 14.03 15.31 -13.23
CA ILE A 310 13.76 16.75 -13.11
C ILE A 310 13.72 17.38 -14.49
N ARG A 311 12.67 18.15 -14.75
CA ARG A 311 12.55 18.99 -15.94
C ARG A 311 12.34 20.43 -15.51
N LEU A 312 13.37 21.24 -15.63
CA LEU A 312 13.26 22.67 -15.39
C LEU A 312 12.43 23.32 -16.49
N SER A 313 11.48 24.18 -16.13
CA SER A 313 10.84 25.05 -17.10
C SER A 313 11.86 26.12 -17.48
N SER A 314 12.25 26.21 -18.75
CA SER A 314 13.05 27.34 -19.24
C SER A 314 12.31 28.62 -18.89
N ALA A 315 12.93 29.48 -18.09
CA ALA A 315 12.40 30.82 -17.84
C ALA A 315 12.37 31.55 -19.20
N GLY A 316 11.18 31.67 -19.79
CA GLY A 316 10.94 32.67 -20.81
C GLY A 316 11.12 34.02 -20.13
N GLY A 317 12.13 34.77 -20.57
CA GLY A 317 12.37 36.15 -20.14
C GLY A 317 11.20 37.08 -20.45
#